data_AF-A0A1E7HFL6-F1
#
_entry.id   AF-A0A1E7HFL6-F1
#
_cell.length_a   1.000
_cell.length_b   1.000
_cell.length_c   1.000
_cell.angle_alpha   90.00
_cell.angle_beta   90.00
_cell.angle_gamma   90.00
#
_symmetry.space_group_name_H-M   'P 1'
#
loop_
_entity.id
_entity.type
_entity.pdbx_description
1 polymer ?
#
loop_
_entity_poly.entity_id
_entity_poly.type
_entity_poly.pdbx_seq_one_letter_code
_entity_poly.pdbx_strand_id
1 'polypeptide(L)'
;MRCHDVKGYEYEISHSSHAKDKDGKAITCDQCHDPHFNPVTSYYARDEYYDKKIFQPEDFDRKSMQKNVQKSVPAKKCQVCHADLSKDVKGKKISEIGQLSHDAFEGKNGSTRKNCAGCHGNIAHLPDFDRDLTKNAEFAKKLADNPMVKEQKEGS
;
A
#
# COMPACT_ATOMS: atom_id res chain seq x y z
N MET A 1 -14.75 -8.82 -6.18
CA MET A 1 -14.87 -8.66 -4.71
C MET A 1 -15.99 -7.67 -4.45
N ARG A 2 -16.94 -7.99 -3.56
CA ARG A 2 -18.09 -7.12 -3.22
C ARG A 2 -17.94 -6.55 -1.80
N CYS A 3 -16.79 -5.97 -1.49
CA CYS A 3 -16.59 -5.22 -0.24
C CYS A 3 -16.66 -3.73 -0.59
N HIS A 4 -17.47 -2.96 0.14
CA HIS A 4 -17.63 -1.52 -0.10
C HIS A 4 -16.30 -0.76 -0.02
N ASP A 5 -15.35 -1.24 0.80
CA ASP A 5 -13.99 -0.71 0.93
C ASP A 5 -13.19 -0.75 -0.39
N VAL A 6 -13.47 -1.68 -1.29
CA VAL A 6 -12.68 -1.86 -2.52
C VAL A 6 -12.84 -0.66 -3.45
N LYS A 7 -14.02 -0.02 -3.49
CA LYS A 7 -14.23 1.18 -4.32
C LYS A 7 -13.39 2.36 -3.85
N GLY A 8 -13.24 2.53 -2.54
CA GLY A 8 -12.34 3.54 -1.98
C GLY A 8 -10.90 3.28 -2.40
N TYR A 9 -10.44 2.02 -2.29
CA TYR A 9 -9.08 1.65 -2.69
C TYR A 9 -8.84 1.76 -4.20
N GLU A 10 -9.83 1.47 -5.05
CA GLU A 10 -9.80 1.71 -6.50
C GLU A 10 -9.69 3.21 -6.84
N TYR A 11 -10.41 4.06 -6.10
CA TYR A 11 -10.28 5.51 -6.23
C TYR A 11 -8.88 5.98 -5.80
N GLU A 12 -8.37 5.47 -4.68
CA GLU A 12 -7.04 5.86 -4.18
C GLU A 12 -5.94 5.49 -5.16
N ILE A 13 -5.93 4.25 -5.65
CA ILE A 13 -4.89 3.79 -6.57
C ILE A 13 -4.91 4.55 -7.89
N SER A 14 -6.10 4.84 -8.44
CA SER A 14 -6.25 5.60 -9.69
C SER A 14 -5.78 7.06 -9.60
N HIS A 15 -5.65 7.61 -8.38
CA HIS A 15 -5.13 8.96 -8.13
C HIS A 15 -3.69 8.96 -7.57
N SER A 16 -3.11 7.78 -7.36
CA SER A 16 -1.75 7.60 -6.86
C SER A 16 -0.70 7.69 -7.97
N SER A 17 0.59 7.69 -7.59
CA SER A 17 1.70 7.53 -8.53
C SER A 17 1.75 6.14 -9.18
N HIS A 18 0.99 5.18 -8.66
CA HIS A 18 0.88 3.82 -9.17
C HIS A 18 -0.41 3.59 -9.96
N ALA A 19 -1.13 4.65 -10.38
CA ALA A 19 -2.34 4.50 -11.18
C ALA A 19 -2.14 3.72 -12.48
N LYS A 20 -0.90 3.72 -13.01
CA LYS A 20 -0.52 3.02 -14.22
C LYS A 20 0.67 2.09 -13.98
N ASP A 21 0.71 0.99 -14.73
CA ASP A 21 1.83 0.07 -14.78
C ASP A 21 2.96 0.56 -15.70
N LYS A 22 4.02 -0.24 -15.83
CA LYS A 22 5.19 0.05 -16.67
C LYS A 22 4.86 0.21 -18.16
N ASP A 23 3.75 -0.36 -18.61
CA ASP A 23 3.28 -0.33 -20.00
C ASP A 23 2.25 0.80 -20.23
N GLY A 24 2.01 1.64 -19.21
CA GLY A 24 1.09 2.78 -19.25
C GLY A 24 -0.39 2.40 -19.13
N LYS A 25 -0.69 1.14 -18.81
CA LYS A 25 -2.07 0.64 -18.59
C LYS A 25 -2.48 0.88 -17.16
N ALA A 26 -3.79 0.89 -16.87
CA ALA A 26 -4.26 0.97 -15.50
C ALA A 26 -3.71 -0.22 -14.70
N ILE A 27 -3.14 0.06 -13.53
CA ILE A 27 -2.61 -1.00 -12.67
C ILE A 27 -3.75 -1.87 -12.14
N THR A 28 -3.53 -3.17 -12.01
CA THR A 28 -4.47 -4.10 -11.42
C THR A 28 -4.01 -4.53 -10.03
N CYS A 29 -4.97 -4.89 -9.16
CA CYS A 29 -4.67 -5.23 -7.76
C CYS A 29 -3.66 -6.39 -7.64
N ASP A 30 -3.71 -7.37 -8.54
CA ASP A 30 -2.89 -8.57 -8.57
C ASP A 30 -1.44 -8.32 -9.04
N GLN A 31 -1.17 -7.16 -9.66
CA GLN A 31 0.21 -6.73 -9.95
C GLN A 31 0.98 -6.37 -8.67
N CYS A 32 0.29 -6.06 -7.57
CA CYS A 32 0.89 -5.74 -6.27
C CYS A 32 0.56 -6.80 -5.19
N HIS A 33 -0.69 -7.26 -5.16
CA HIS A 33 -1.19 -8.23 -4.19
C HIS A 33 -1.19 -9.64 -4.78
N ASP A 34 -0.99 -10.65 -3.95
CA ASP A 34 -1.26 -12.03 -4.37
C ASP A 34 -2.75 -12.32 -4.13
N PRO A 35 -3.54 -12.58 -5.20
CA PRO A 35 -4.94 -12.94 -5.03
C PRO A 35 -5.01 -14.35 -4.44
N HIS A 36 -5.64 -14.45 -3.27
CA HIS A 36 -5.81 -15.63 -2.41
C HIS A 36 -4.71 -15.88 -1.36
N PHE A 37 -5.16 -15.78 -0.10
CA PHE A 37 -4.70 -16.51 1.09
C PHE A 37 -3.29 -17.13 1.06
N ASN A 38 -2.28 -16.29 1.24
CA ASN A 38 -1.03 -16.70 1.89
C ASN A 38 -1.36 -16.90 3.38
N PRO A 39 -0.83 -17.89 4.12
CA PRO A 39 -0.98 -17.99 5.58
C PRO A 39 -0.74 -16.64 6.32
N VAL A 40 0.19 -15.82 5.84
CA VAL A 40 0.47 -14.47 6.37
C VAL A 40 -0.65 -13.46 6.06
N THR A 41 -1.43 -13.64 5.00
CA THR A 41 -2.58 -12.79 4.63
C THR A 41 -3.95 -13.38 4.99
N SER A 42 -4.02 -14.70 5.21
CA SER A 42 -5.24 -15.41 5.55
C SER A 42 -5.42 -15.58 7.06
N TYR A 43 -4.32 -15.75 7.80
CA TYR A 43 -4.37 -16.15 9.20
C TYR A 43 -4.47 -14.95 10.17
N TYR A 44 -3.78 -13.83 9.85
CA TYR A 44 -3.83 -12.61 10.68
C TYR A 44 -4.97 -11.64 10.35
N ALA A 45 -5.76 -11.91 9.32
CA ALA A 45 -6.95 -11.12 8.98
C ALA A 45 -8.28 -11.86 9.22
N ARG A 46 -8.26 -13.15 9.60
CA ARG A 46 -9.48 -13.98 9.71
C ARG A 46 -9.74 -14.59 11.09
N ASP A 47 -8.73 -15.03 11.84
CA ASP A 47 -9.00 -16.00 12.92
C ASP A 47 -9.56 -15.40 14.22
N GLU A 48 -9.27 -14.14 14.57
CA GLU A 48 -9.91 -13.50 15.75
C GLU A 48 -11.33 -12.99 15.45
N TYR A 49 -11.64 -12.84 14.16
CA TYR A 49 -12.80 -12.11 13.70
C TYR A 49 -13.93 -13.07 13.25
N TYR A 50 -13.66 -14.18 12.56
CA TYR A 50 -14.73 -14.97 11.92
C TYR A 50 -15.77 -15.63 12.84
N ASP A 51 -15.48 -15.83 14.12
CA ASP A 51 -16.46 -16.36 15.08
C ASP A 51 -17.41 -15.29 15.63
N LYS A 52 -17.24 -14.03 15.20
CA LYS A 52 -18.15 -12.93 15.50
C LYS A 52 -18.66 -12.33 14.18
N LYS A 53 -19.98 -12.17 14.16
CA LYS A 53 -20.84 -11.60 13.10
C LYS A 53 -20.17 -10.46 12.32
N ILE A 54 -20.45 -10.38 11.01
CA ILE A 54 -20.15 -9.27 10.08
C ILE A 54 -19.72 -7.99 10.82
N PHE A 55 -18.41 -7.73 10.86
CA PHE A 55 -17.87 -6.51 11.45
C PHE A 55 -18.26 -5.31 10.63
N GLN A 56 -18.61 -4.23 11.32
CA GLN A 56 -18.74 -2.95 10.68
C GLN A 56 -17.33 -2.41 10.36
N PRO A 57 -17.15 -1.57 9.32
CA PRO A 57 -15.84 -1.05 8.92
C PRO A 57 -15.07 -0.32 10.02
N GLU A 58 -15.79 0.17 11.03
CA GLU A 58 -15.28 0.90 12.20
C GLU A 58 -14.68 -0.05 13.27
N ASP A 59 -15.01 -1.35 13.23
CA ASP A 59 -14.49 -2.35 14.18
C ASP A 59 -13.04 -2.75 13.87
N PHE A 60 -12.50 -2.35 12.71
CA PHE A 60 -11.14 -2.64 12.31
C PHE A 60 -10.18 -1.56 12.79
N ASP A 61 -9.17 -1.95 13.58
CA ASP A 61 -8.00 -1.10 13.82
C ASP A 61 -7.15 -1.02 12.55
N ARG A 62 -7.55 -0.12 11.65
CA ARG A 62 -6.90 0.10 10.35
C ARG A 62 -5.42 0.48 10.51
N LYS A 63 -5.04 1.14 11.60
CA LYS A 63 -3.65 1.52 11.87
C LYS A 63 -2.79 0.31 12.20
N SER A 64 -3.31 -0.61 13.01
CA SER A 64 -2.63 -1.88 13.30
C SER A 64 -2.59 -2.80 12.07
N MET A 65 -3.68 -2.89 11.32
CA MET A 65 -3.75 -3.71 10.10
C MET A 65 -2.81 -3.23 8.99
N GLN A 66 -2.64 -1.91 8.82
CA GLN A 66 -1.78 -1.33 7.77
C GLN A 66 -0.35 -1.90 7.81
N LYS A 67 0.20 -2.11 9.01
CA LYS A 67 1.55 -2.69 9.17
C LYS A 67 1.62 -4.15 8.68
N ASN A 68 0.56 -4.92 8.89
CA ASN A 68 0.47 -6.30 8.44
C ASN A 68 0.27 -6.37 6.92
N VAL A 69 -0.58 -5.49 6.37
CA VAL A 69 -0.80 -5.36 4.93
C VAL A 69 0.51 -4.99 4.21
N GLN A 70 1.26 -4.02 4.73
CA GLN A 70 2.57 -3.66 4.16
C GLN A 70 3.53 -4.85 4.08
N LYS A 71 3.61 -5.68 5.12
CA LYS A 71 4.46 -6.90 5.12
C LYS A 71 3.99 -7.94 4.12
N SER A 72 2.69 -7.97 3.82
CA SER A 72 2.12 -8.96 2.91
C SER A 72 2.41 -8.71 1.43
N VAL A 73 2.74 -7.48 1.05
CA VAL A 73 3.08 -7.13 -0.33
C VAL A 73 4.48 -7.68 -0.64
N PRO A 74 4.62 -8.67 -1.54
CA PRO A 74 5.92 -9.26 -1.82
C PRO A 74 6.82 -8.26 -2.55
N ALA A 75 8.06 -8.08 -2.08
CA ALA A 75 9.02 -7.18 -2.74
C ALA A 75 9.23 -7.54 -4.23
N LYS A 76 9.18 -8.84 -4.58
CA LYS A 76 9.26 -9.33 -5.96
C LYS A 76 8.23 -8.69 -6.90
N LYS A 77 7.04 -8.31 -6.40
CA LYS A 77 6.00 -7.63 -7.19
C LYS A 77 6.44 -6.21 -7.54
N CYS A 78 6.99 -5.47 -6.57
CA CYS A 78 7.58 -4.15 -6.81
C CYS A 78 8.73 -4.23 -7.83
N GLN A 79 9.59 -5.25 -7.70
CA GLN A 79 10.76 -5.45 -8.55
C GLN A 79 10.45 -5.81 -10.01
N VAL A 80 9.20 -6.20 -10.34
CA VAL A 80 8.77 -6.37 -11.75
C VAL A 80 8.92 -5.05 -12.53
N CYS A 81 8.60 -3.93 -11.89
CA CYS A 81 8.73 -2.59 -12.48
C CYS A 81 9.98 -1.86 -11.98
N HIS A 82 10.41 -2.12 -10.74
CA HIS A 82 11.59 -1.52 -10.11
C HIS A 82 12.75 -2.53 -10.02
N ALA A 83 13.20 -3.03 -11.17
CA ALA A 83 14.26 -4.04 -11.22
C ALA A 83 15.64 -3.47 -10.83
N ASP A 84 15.96 -2.25 -11.26
CA ASP A 84 17.21 -1.57 -10.90
C ASP A 84 16.99 -0.66 -9.70
N LEU A 85 17.28 -1.18 -8.51
CA LEU A 85 17.15 -0.44 -7.25
C LEU A 85 18.16 0.71 -7.11
N SER A 86 19.15 0.84 -8.00
CA SER A 86 20.08 1.98 -7.98
C SER A 86 19.56 3.21 -8.71
N LYS A 87 18.40 3.10 -9.37
CA LYS A 87 17.84 4.15 -10.21
C LYS A 87 16.40 4.52 -9.82
N ASP A 88 16.06 5.77 -10.07
CA ASP A 88 14.70 6.27 -9.97
C ASP A 88 13.87 5.89 -11.22
N VAL A 89 12.59 6.26 -11.21
CA VAL A 89 11.64 6.01 -12.32
C VAL A 89 12.02 6.71 -13.63
N LYS A 90 12.98 7.64 -13.61
CA LYS A 90 13.53 8.34 -14.79
C LYS A 90 14.89 7.76 -15.21
N GLY A 91 15.33 6.66 -14.59
CA GLY A 91 16.62 6.03 -14.85
C GLY A 91 17.81 6.78 -14.26
N LYS A 92 17.59 7.79 -13.42
CA LYS A 92 18.66 8.54 -12.76
C LYS A 92 19.10 7.84 -11.50
N LYS A 93 20.38 7.97 -11.15
CA LYS A 93 20.90 7.43 -9.89
C LYS A 93 20.15 8.02 -8.70
N ILE A 94 19.77 7.17 -7.75
CA ILE A 94 19.15 7.60 -6.50
C ILE A 94 20.17 8.26 -5.56
N SER A 95 19.67 8.88 -4.48
CA SER A 95 20.54 9.44 -3.44
C SER A 95 21.39 8.36 -2.78
N GLU A 96 22.53 8.76 -2.21
CA GLU A 96 23.43 7.85 -1.48
C GLU A 96 22.71 7.14 -0.33
N ILE A 97 21.90 7.86 0.46
CA ILE A 97 21.10 7.29 1.54
C ILE A 97 20.09 6.26 1.02
N GLY A 98 19.47 6.53 -0.14
CA GLY A 98 18.57 5.58 -0.81
C GLY A 98 19.30 4.31 -1.22
N GLN A 99 20.49 4.46 -1.82
CA GLN A 99 21.32 3.33 -2.22
C GLN A 99 21.70 2.45 -1.03
N LEU A 100 22.19 3.06 0.06
CA LEU A 100 22.54 2.32 1.27
C LEU A 100 21.35 1.55 1.85
N SER A 101 20.14 2.11 1.75
CA SER A 101 18.91 1.46 2.21
C SER A 101 18.55 0.24 1.34
N HIS A 102 18.73 0.34 0.03
CA HIS A 102 18.52 -0.79 -0.89
C HIS A 102 19.61 -1.86 -0.75
N ASP A 103 20.86 -1.47 -0.56
CA ASP A 103 21.95 -2.39 -0.28
C ASP A 103 21.67 -3.21 1.00
N ALA A 104 21.08 -2.58 2.03
CA ALA A 104 20.69 -3.26 3.27
C ALA A 104 19.49 -4.19 3.08
N PHE A 105 18.61 -3.89 2.12
CA PHE A 105 17.53 -4.77 1.68
C PHE A 105 18.07 -5.98 0.91
N GLU A 106 19.11 -5.79 0.11
CA GLU A 106 19.78 -6.87 -0.64
C GLU A 106 20.80 -7.66 0.20
N GLY A 107 21.01 -7.30 1.46
CA GLY A 107 21.96 -7.98 2.34
C GLY A 107 23.43 -7.60 2.14
N LYS A 108 23.72 -6.56 1.34
CA LYS A 108 25.07 -6.18 0.91
C LYS A 108 25.85 -5.41 1.99
N ASN A 109 25.19 -4.54 2.73
CA ASN A 109 25.82 -3.67 3.75
C ASN A 109 25.07 -3.70 5.10
N GLY A 110 24.27 -4.74 5.34
CA GLY A 110 23.42 -4.88 6.52
C GLY A 110 22.17 -5.69 6.21
N SER A 111 21.21 -5.70 7.13
CA SER A 111 19.92 -6.36 6.93
C SER A 111 18.78 -5.46 7.39
N THR A 112 17.74 -5.28 6.56
CA THR A 112 16.47 -4.68 6.99
C THR A 112 15.41 -5.75 7.21
N ARG A 113 14.53 -5.50 8.20
CA ARG A 113 13.33 -6.32 8.44
C ARG A 113 12.12 -5.84 7.64
N LYS A 114 12.27 -4.75 6.86
CA LYS A 114 11.21 -4.14 6.07
C LYS A 114 11.35 -4.54 4.61
N ASN A 115 10.22 -4.86 3.98
CA ASN A 115 10.11 -4.96 2.53
C ASN A 115 9.87 -3.58 1.91
N CYS A 116 9.72 -3.52 0.57
CA CYS A 116 9.46 -2.29 -0.17
C CYS A 116 8.29 -1.49 0.42
N ALA A 117 7.12 -2.10 0.61
CA ALA A 117 5.93 -1.42 1.12
C ALA A 117 6.05 -0.98 2.60
N GLY A 118 6.92 -1.62 3.40
CA GLY A 118 7.20 -1.21 4.77
C GLY A 118 8.06 0.05 4.90
N CYS A 119 8.84 0.39 3.88
CA CYS A 119 9.57 1.66 3.77
C CYS A 119 8.78 2.69 2.95
N HIS A 120 8.28 2.27 1.79
CA HIS A 120 7.44 3.04 0.89
C HIS A 120 5.97 2.82 1.24
N GLY A 121 5.58 3.31 2.42
CA GLY A 121 4.18 3.33 2.84
C GLY A 121 3.36 4.33 2.02
N ASN A 122 2.06 4.07 1.94
CA ASN A 122 1.06 4.95 1.32
C ASN A 122 1.31 5.26 -0.17
N ILE A 123 1.96 4.33 -0.88
CA ILE A 123 2.28 4.44 -2.30
C ILE A 123 1.06 4.42 -3.23
N ALA A 124 -0.04 3.82 -2.79
CA ALA A 124 -1.25 3.58 -3.58
C ALA A 124 -2.55 3.78 -2.78
N HIS A 125 -2.49 3.58 -1.46
CA HIS A 125 -3.63 3.72 -0.55
C HIS A 125 -3.24 4.63 0.61
N LEU A 126 -4.07 5.62 0.94
CA LEU A 126 -3.75 6.63 1.94
C LEU A 126 -4.82 6.65 3.05
N PRO A 127 -4.55 5.99 4.18
CA PRO A 127 -5.49 5.96 5.30
C PRO A 127 -5.62 7.34 5.94
N ASP A 128 -6.78 7.63 6.53
CA ASP A 128 -7.11 8.95 7.10
C ASP A 128 -6.08 9.42 8.14
N PHE A 129 -5.62 8.51 9.01
CA PHE A 129 -4.67 8.81 10.08
C PHE A 129 -3.29 9.26 9.59
N ASP A 130 -2.97 9.13 8.30
CA ASP A 130 -1.71 9.56 7.70
C ASP A 130 -1.88 10.74 6.73
N ARG A 131 -3.10 11.26 6.53
CA ARG A 131 -3.37 12.34 5.54
C ARG A 131 -2.74 13.67 5.91
N ASP A 132 -2.59 13.95 7.19
CA ASP A 132 -2.02 15.21 7.69
C ASP A 132 -0.49 15.25 7.63
N LEU A 133 0.16 14.12 7.30
CA LEU A 133 1.61 14.08 7.13
C LEU A 133 2.00 14.90 5.89
N THR A 134 2.96 15.82 6.03
CA THR A 134 3.41 16.71 4.95
C THR A 134 3.79 15.96 3.67
N LYS A 135 4.44 14.79 3.81
CA LYS A 135 4.81 13.92 2.69
C LYS A 135 3.63 13.34 1.89
N ASN A 136 2.43 13.32 2.49
CA ASN A 136 1.21 12.79 1.89
C ASN A 136 0.27 13.92 1.42
N ALA A 137 0.58 15.19 1.68
CA ALA A 137 -0.33 16.31 1.42
C ALA A 137 -0.82 16.39 -0.04
N GLU A 138 0.08 16.15 -1.01
CA GLU A 138 -0.31 16.13 -2.43
C GLU A 138 -1.26 14.97 -2.75
N PHE A 139 -1.01 13.79 -2.19
CA PHE A 139 -1.87 12.63 -2.43
C PHE A 139 -3.21 12.83 -1.73
N ALA A 140 -3.22 13.28 -0.47
CA ALA A 140 -4.42 13.62 0.30
C ALA A 140 -5.31 14.63 -0.45
N LYS A 141 -4.72 15.66 -1.08
CA LYS A 141 -5.46 16.64 -1.88
C LYS A 141 -6.19 16.00 -3.06
N LYS A 142 -5.58 15.02 -3.74
CA LYS A 142 -6.23 14.28 -4.85
C LYS A 142 -7.38 13.39 -4.37
N LEU A 143 -7.38 13.02 -3.10
CA LEU A 143 -8.39 12.16 -2.48
C LEU A 143 -9.53 12.92 -1.82
N ALA A 144 -9.55 14.26 -1.88
CA ALA A 144 -10.60 15.07 -1.27
C ALA A 144 -12.01 14.72 -1.77
N ASP A 145 -12.13 14.23 -3.02
CA ASP A 145 -13.38 13.81 -3.64
C ASP A 145 -13.68 12.31 -3.55
N ASN A 146 -12.85 11.54 -2.83
CA ASN A 146 -13.04 10.10 -2.70
C ASN A 146 -14.43 9.81 -2.09
N PRO A 147 -15.27 8.99 -2.74
CA PRO A 147 -16.64 8.71 -2.29
C PRO A 147 -16.71 8.17 -0.85
N MET A 148 -15.71 7.39 -0.39
CA MET A 148 -15.71 6.88 0.99
C MET A 148 -15.46 7.97 2.04
N VAL A 149 -14.77 9.06 1.67
CA VAL A 149 -14.54 10.21 2.55
C VAL A 149 -15.79 11.06 2.69
N LYS A 150 -16.67 11.04 1.68
CA LYS A 150 -17.97 11.72 1.72
C LYS A 150 -18.99 10.92 2.53
N GLU A 151 -19.07 9.60 2.33
CA GLU A 151 -19.97 8.73 3.10
C GLU A 151 -19.66 8.74 4.62
N GLN A 152 -18.39 8.79 5.02
CA GLN A 152 -18.00 8.91 6.44
C GLN A 152 -18.34 10.27 7.07
N LYS A 153 -18.46 11.34 6.28
CA LYS A 153 -18.80 12.68 6.78
C LYS A 153 -20.31 12.95 6.85
N GLU A 154 -21.10 12.23 6.07
CA GLU A 154 -22.56 12.37 6.04
C GLU A 154 -23.27 11.45 7.04
N GLY A 155 -22.55 10.48 7.63
CA GLY A 155 -23.06 9.54 8.63
C GLY A 155 -22.63 9.79 10.08
N SER A 156 -21.99 10.93 10.39
CA SER A 156 -21.47 11.26 11.73
C SER A 156 -22.24 12.39 12.41
#